data_AF-A0AAJ6NAF6-F1
#
_entry.id   AF-A0AAJ6NAF6-F1
#
_cell.length_a   1.000
_cell.length_b   1.000
_cell.length_c   1.000
_cell.angle_alpha   90.00
_cell.angle_beta   90.00
_cell.angle_gamma   90.00
#
_symmetry.space_group_name_H-M   'P 1'
#
loop_
_entity.id
_entity.type
_entity.pdbx_description
1 polymer ?
#
loop_
_entity_poly.entity_id
_entity_poly.type
_entity_poly.pdbx_seq_one_letter_code
_entity_poly.pdbx_strand_id
1 'polypeptide(L)' 'MTQKLTEHSRKLRSKTAQAHTKKQLAEGVVRQVLIKAPTEVLNEFDTIAQELGLSRPKLLEFLCKQYRDNQ' A
#
# COMPACT_ATOMS: atom_id res chain seq x y z
N MET A 1 -0.13 27.55 -24.29
CA MET A 1 0.99 27.08 -23.43
C MET A 1 0.43 26.54 -22.12
N THR A 2 -0.10 25.30 -22.10
CA THR A 2 -0.91 24.80 -20.95
C THR A 2 -0.39 23.46 -20.38
N GLN A 3 0.71 22.91 -20.91
CA GLN A 3 1.25 21.61 -20.46
C GLN A 3 2.32 21.72 -19.34
N LYS A 4 3.05 22.84 -19.25
CA LYS A 4 4.09 23.03 -18.22
C LYS A 4 3.54 23.15 -16.78
N LEU A 5 2.33 23.72 -16.61
CA LEU A 5 1.68 23.87 -15.30
C LEU A 5 1.14 22.54 -14.74
N THR A 6 0.67 21.66 -15.62
CA THR A 6 0.13 20.33 -15.25
C THR A 6 1.22 19.34 -14.87
N GLU A 7 2.37 19.36 -15.56
CA GLU A 7 3.53 18.55 -15.19
C GLU A 7 4.16 18.99 -13.86
N HIS A 8 4.32 20.30 -13.66
CA HIS A 8 4.89 20.83 -12.43
C HIS A 8 3.99 20.53 -11.22
N SER A 9 2.68 20.67 -11.36
CA SER A 9 1.71 20.35 -10.30
C SER A 9 1.61 18.85 -10.01
N ARG A 10 1.80 17.98 -11.01
CA ARG A 10 1.85 16.52 -10.82
C ARG A 10 3.13 16.11 -10.08
N LYS A 11 4.27 16.66 -10.46
CA LYS A 11 5.56 16.45 -9.79
C LYS A 11 5.52 16.93 -8.34
N LEU A 12 4.92 18.09 -8.08
CA LEU A 12 4.77 18.61 -6.71
C LEU A 12 3.91 17.69 -5.84
N ARG A 13 2.76 17.23 -6.34
CA ARG A 13 1.90 16.27 -5.63
C ARG A 13 2.60 14.94 -5.34
N SER A 14 3.34 14.40 -6.31
CA SER A 14 4.13 13.18 -6.13
C SER A 14 5.22 13.34 -5.07
N LYS A 15 5.93 14.48 -5.05
CA LYS A 15 6.93 14.81 -4.03
C LYS A 15 6.33 14.94 -2.63
N THR A 16 5.16 15.56 -2.51
CA THR A 16 4.46 15.69 -1.23
C THR A 16 4.00 14.33 -0.69
N ALA A 17 3.46 13.46 -1.55
CA ALA A 17 3.06 12.11 -1.16
C ALA A 17 4.26 11.27 -0.67
N GLN A 18 5.39 11.33 -1.38
CA GLN A 18 6.62 10.65 -0.97
C GLN A 18 7.17 11.19 0.37
N ALA A 19 7.15 12.52 0.56
CA ALA A 19 7.57 13.14 1.81
C ALA A 19 6.67 12.73 2.99
N HIS A 20 5.37 12.64 2.77
CA HIS A 20 4.41 12.18 3.77
C HIS A 20 4.65 10.71 4.16
N THR A 21 4.81 9.81 3.20
CA THR A 21 5.13 8.40 3.48
C THR A 21 6.47 8.25 4.21
N LYS A 22 7.49 9.02 3.82
CA LYS A 22 8.80 9.02 4.48
C LYS A 22 8.70 9.50 5.93
N LYS A 23 7.85 10.51 6.20
CA LYS A 23 7.56 11.00 7.55
C LYS A 23 6.88 9.93 8.39
N GLN A 24 5.85 9.27 7.87
CA GLN A 24 5.17 8.18 8.59
C GLN A 24 6.09 6.98 8.90
N LEU A 25 7.01 6.65 8.00
CA LEU A 25 8.04 5.64 8.25
C LEU A 25 9.01 6.05 9.36
N ALA A 26 9.47 7.31 9.35
CA ALA A 26 10.38 7.85 10.35
C ALA A 26 9.75 7.99 11.74
N GLU A 27 8.46 8.33 11.79
CA GLU A 27 7.67 8.43 13.03
C GLU A 27 7.21 7.06 13.56
N GLY A 28 7.54 5.96 12.87
CA GLY A 28 7.17 4.60 13.29
C GLY A 28 5.67 4.29 13.14
N VAL A 29 4.90 5.19 12.51
CA VAL A 29 3.45 5.02 12.28
C VAL A 29 3.18 3.91 11.27
N VAL A 30 4.07 3.75 10.29
CA VAL A 30 4.01 2.66 9.32
C VAL A 30 5.35 1.93 9.29
N ARG A 31 5.31 0.60 9.13
CA ARG A 31 6.50 -0.23 8.94
C ARG A 31 6.50 -0.81 7.54
N GLN A 32 7.62 -0.66 6.84
CA GLN A 32 7.85 -1.37 5.58
C GLN A 32 8.38 -2.78 5.85
N VAL A 33 7.83 -3.77 5.15
CA VAL A 33 8.22 -5.17 5.24
C VAL A 33 8.44 -5.73 3.84
N LEU A 34 9.50 -6.51 3.68
CA LEU A 34 9.74 -7.33 2.50
C LEU A 34 9.35 -8.78 2.83
N ILE A 35 8.42 -9.35 2.05
CA ILE A 35 7.94 -10.72 2.26
C ILE A 35 8.51 -11.60 1.14
N LYS A 36 9.03 -12.77 1.53
CA LYS A 36 9.39 -13.87 0.62
C LYS A 36 8.51 -15.06 0.96
N ALA A 37 7.78 -15.58 -0.02
CA ALA A 37 6.87 -16.72 0.12
C ALA A 37 6.79 -17.45 -1.23
N PRO A 38 6.25 -18.69 -1.27
CA PRO A 38 5.99 -19.38 -2.53
C PRO A 38 5.15 -18.54 -3.48
N THR A 39 5.45 -18.60 -4.78
CA THR A 39 4.77 -17.82 -5.81
C THR A 39 3.26 -18.06 -5.79
N GLU A 40 2.84 -19.32 -5.63
CA GLU A 40 1.43 -19.70 -5.58
C GLU A 40 0.67 -19.01 -4.44
N VAL A 41 1.29 -18.90 -3.26
CA VAL A 41 0.70 -18.22 -2.10
C VAL A 41 0.55 -16.72 -2.36
N LEU A 42 1.54 -16.10 -2.98
CA LEU A 42 1.48 -14.67 -3.31
C LEU A 42 0.48 -14.38 -4.44
N ASN A 43 0.34 -15.28 -5.41
CA ASN A 43 -0.68 -15.19 -6.44
C ASN A 43 -2.08 -15.28 -5.84
N GLU A 44 -2.31 -16.24 -4.95
CA GLU A 44 -3.60 -16.38 -4.26
C GLU A 44 -3.93 -15.15 -3.43
N PHE A 45 -2.94 -14.62 -2.69
CA PHE A 45 -3.08 -13.37 -1.95
C PHE A 45 -3.48 -12.19 -2.86
N ASP A 46 -2.92 -12.11 -4.07
CA ASP A 46 -3.28 -11.10 -5.06
C ASP A 46 -4.68 -11.30 -5.64
N THR A 47 -5.06 -12.55 -5.93
CA THR A 47 -6.40 -12.90 -6.40
C THR A 47 -7.45 -12.48 -5.38
N ILE A 48 -7.28 -12.87 -4.12
CA ILE A 48 -8.20 -12.50 -3.02
C ILE A 48 -8.28 -10.98 -2.87
N ALA A 49 -7.15 -10.27 -2.98
CA ALA A 49 -7.15 -8.81 -2.90
C ALA A 49 -7.98 -8.19 -4.02
N GLN A 50 -7.89 -8.72 -5.24
CA GLN A 50 -8.67 -8.27 -6.39
C GLN A 50 -10.16 -8.58 -6.24
N GLU A 51 -10.51 -9.79 -5.82
CA GLU A 51 -11.90 -10.22 -5.60
C GLU A 51 -12.61 -9.33 -4.57
N LEU A 52 -11.90 -8.95 -3.50
CA LEU A 52 -12.43 -8.08 -2.45
C LEU A 52 -12.32 -6.58 -2.80
N GLY A 53 -11.67 -6.22 -3.92
CA GLY A 53 -11.42 -4.82 -4.30
C GLY A 53 -10.50 -4.08 -3.32
N LEU A 54 -9.62 -4.81 -2.62
CA LEU A 54 -8.73 -4.27 -1.60
C LEU A 54 -7.29 -4.13 -2.12
N SER A 55 -6.54 -3.21 -1.51
CA SER A 55 -5.09 -3.18 -1.67
C SER A 55 -4.44 -4.24 -0.79
N ARG A 56 -3.23 -4.72 -1.18
CA ARG A 56 -2.46 -5.70 -0.39
C ARG A 56 -2.34 -5.36 1.11
N PRO A 57 -2.02 -4.12 1.52
CA PRO A 57 -1.98 -3.78 2.95
C PRO A 57 -3.34 -3.88 3.64
N LYS A 58 -4.43 -3.55 2.92
CA LYS A 58 -5.80 -3.65 3.44
C LYS A 58 -6.26 -5.10 3.57
N LEU A 59 -5.87 -5.97 2.63
CA LEU A 59 -6.09 -7.40 2.77
C LEU A 59 -5.34 -7.95 4.00
N LEU A 60 -4.09 -7.54 4.22
CA LEU A 60 -3.33 -7.97 5.40
C LEU A 60 -4.03 -7.54 6.71
N GLU A 61 -4.51 -6.30 6.79
CA GLU A 61 -5.30 -5.79 7.92
C GLU A 61 -6.58 -6.62 8.13
N PHE A 62 -7.29 -6.92 7.04
CA PHE A 62 -8.49 -7.76 7.07
C PHE A 62 -8.20 -9.17 7.59
N LEU A 63 -7.15 -9.83 7.10
CA LEU A 63 -6.77 -11.17 7.55
C LEU A 63 -6.37 -11.19 9.02
N CYS A 64 -5.63 -10.19 9.49
CA CYS A 64 -5.29 -10.05 10.91
C CYS A 64 -6.55 -9.88 11.77
N LYS A 65 -7.53 -9.09 11.33
CA LYS A 65 -8.80 -8.92 12.03
C LYS A 65 -9.60 -10.22 12.06
N GLN A 66 -9.79 -10.86 10.90
CA GLN A 66 -10.50 -12.13 10.79
C GLN A 66 -9.87 -13.22 11.67
N TYR A 67 -8.55 -13.30 11.73
CA TYR A 67 -7.87 -14.25 12.60
C TYR A 67 -8.14 -13.99 14.09
N ARG A 68 -8.22 -12.72 14.52
CA ARG A 68 -8.53 -12.35 15.91
C ARG A 68 -9.99 -12.57 16.28
N ASP A 69 -10.92 -12.29 15.37
CA ASP A 69 -12.36 -12.41 15.61
C ASP A 69 -12.82 -13.88 15.66
N ASN A 70 -12.05 -14.81 15.06
CA ASN A 70 -12.35 -16.25 15.05
C ASN A 70 -11.59 -17.05 16.13
N GLN A 71 -10.95 -16.38 17.10
CA GLN A 71 -10.37 -17.00 18.31
C GLN A 71 -11.29 -16.80 19.52
#